data_AF-A0AAW6DGC2-F1
#
_entry.id   AF-A0AAW6DGC2-F1
#
_cell.length_a   1.000
_cell.length_b   1.000
_cell.length_c   1.000
_cell.angle_alpha   90.00
_cell.angle_beta   90.00
_cell.angle_gamma   90.00
#
_symmetry.space_group_name_H-M   'P 1'
#
loop_
_entity.id
_entity.type
_entity.pdbx_description
1 polymer ?
#
loop_
_entity_poly.entity_id
_entity_poly.type
_entity_poly.pdbx_seq_one_letter_code
_entity_poly.pdbx_strand_id
1 'polypeptide(L)'
;MTQAGKSTTIKILTGILSPTAGSVSVLGFEPKRDRVQLMKKIGILFGQRTELWWDHPVITSYLWKKDVWRIPDEIFNKNLNLVIELLDLHDIINTFARELSLGQRLRADIGMLLLHNPEVIFLDEPTLGLDVLGKKKVISFLKQINKEQGTTIVVTSVLYR
;
A
#
# COMPACT_ATOMS: atom_id res chain seq x y z
N MET A 1 -15.71 11.80 -17.14
CA MET A 1 -16.39 11.89 -15.82
C MET A 1 -15.51 11.24 -14.77
N THR A 2 -14.70 11.99 -14.02
CA THR A 2 -13.73 11.40 -13.06
C THR A 2 -14.04 11.64 -11.58
N GLN A 3 -15.12 12.34 -11.22
CA GLN A 3 -15.47 12.61 -9.81
C GLN A 3 -16.67 11.78 -9.33
N ALA A 4 -16.43 10.50 -9.04
CA ALA A 4 -17.39 9.66 -8.31
C ALA A 4 -17.16 9.67 -6.78
N GLY A 5 -16.28 10.54 -6.27
CA GLY A 5 -15.95 10.62 -4.84
C GLY A 5 -15.07 9.49 -4.30
N LYS A 6 -14.60 8.56 -5.14
CA LYS A 6 -13.80 7.37 -4.76
C LYS A 6 -12.59 7.69 -3.86
N SER A 7 -11.71 8.59 -4.30
CA SER A 7 -10.56 9.04 -3.51
C SER A 7 -10.97 9.74 -2.22
N THR A 8 -12.08 10.50 -2.24
CA THR A 8 -12.64 11.14 -1.04
C THR A 8 -13.08 10.09 -0.03
N THR A 9 -13.74 9.03 -0.49
CA THR A 9 -14.17 7.91 0.36
C THR A 9 -12.97 7.22 1.01
N ILE A 10 -11.91 6.88 0.25
CA ILE A 10 -10.71 6.29 0.85
C ILE A 10 -10.07 7.24 1.88
N LYS A 11 -9.98 8.54 1.58
CA LYS A 11 -9.44 9.52 2.53
C LYS A 11 -10.26 9.62 3.82
N ILE A 12 -11.58 9.46 3.75
CA ILE A 12 -12.44 9.41 4.94
C ILE A 12 -12.21 8.11 5.73
N LEU A 13 -12.19 6.95 5.05
CA LEU A 13 -11.95 5.64 5.67
C LEU A 13 -10.58 5.56 6.36
N THR A 14 -9.59 6.31 5.86
CA THR A 14 -8.21 6.33 6.39
C THR A 14 -7.96 7.47 7.39
N GLY A 15 -8.96 8.30 7.68
CA GLY A 15 -8.86 9.40 8.63
C GLY A 15 -8.08 10.63 8.14
N ILE A 16 -7.78 10.71 6.84
CA ILE A 16 -7.17 11.89 6.21
C ILE A 16 -8.21 13.01 6.06
N LEU A 17 -9.46 12.65 5.76
CA LEU A 17 -10.59 13.57 5.70
C LEU A 17 -11.65 13.19 6.74
N SER A 18 -12.41 14.18 7.20
CA SER A 18 -13.58 13.96 8.06
C SER A 18 -14.84 13.94 7.21
N PRO A 19 -15.81 13.06 7.50
CA PRO A 19 -17.12 13.16 6.88
C PRO A 19 -17.81 14.45 7.36
N THR A 20 -18.57 15.10 6.47
CA THR A 20 -19.36 16.29 6.85
C THR A 20 -20.52 15.93 7.79
N ALA A 21 -21.08 14.73 7.63
CA ALA A 21 -22.14 14.17 8.46
C ALA A 21 -22.05 12.63 8.47
N GLY A 22 -22.68 12.00 9.45
CA GLY A 22 -22.64 10.55 9.65
C GLY A 22 -21.39 10.10 10.41
N SER A 23 -21.17 8.79 10.46
CA SER A 23 -20.02 8.19 11.14
C SER A 23 -19.37 7.12 10.27
N VAL A 24 -18.11 6.82 10.55
CA VAL A 24 -17.33 5.80 9.87
C VAL A 24 -16.49 5.06 10.90
N SER A 25 -16.44 3.74 10.76
CA SER A 25 -15.53 2.90 11.54
C SER A 25 -14.77 1.96 10.61
N VAL A 26 -13.50 1.70 10.92
CA VAL A 26 -12.65 0.75 10.22
C VAL A 26 -11.98 -0.12 11.28
N LEU A 27 -12.20 -1.44 11.23
CA LEU A 27 -11.72 -2.38 12.26
C LEU A 27 -12.16 -1.98 13.69
N GLY A 28 -13.34 -1.36 13.82
CA GLY A 28 -13.87 -0.84 15.10
C GLY A 28 -13.27 0.49 15.56
N PHE A 29 -12.30 1.05 14.84
CA PHE A 29 -11.69 2.35 15.12
C PHE A 29 -12.43 3.48 14.41
N GLU A 30 -12.54 4.64 15.06
CA GLU A 30 -12.95 5.87 14.40
C GLU A 30 -11.71 6.48 13.71
N PRO A 31 -11.63 6.53 12.36
CA PRO A 31 -10.38 6.79 11.64
C PRO A 31 -9.66 8.09 11.99
N LYS A 32 -10.40 9.16 12.32
CA LYS A 32 -9.79 10.45 12.68
C LYS A 32 -9.29 10.47 14.12
N ARG A 33 -10.10 9.96 15.06
CA ARG A 33 -9.77 9.96 16.49
C ARG A 33 -8.68 8.94 16.82
N ASP A 34 -8.80 7.75 16.24
CA ASP A 34 -7.97 6.57 16.57
C ASP A 34 -6.91 6.30 15.48
N ARG A 35 -6.48 7.37 14.79
CA ARG A 35 -5.67 7.30 13.56
C ARG A 35 -4.37 6.54 13.75
N VAL A 36 -3.68 6.73 14.88
CA VAL A 36 -2.38 6.08 15.13
C VAL A 36 -2.55 4.58 15.28
N GLN A 37 -3.57 4.13 16.00
CA GLN A 37 -3.89 2.71 16.17
C GLN A 37 -4.32 2.10 14.83
N LEU A 38 -5.16 2.81 14.08
CA LEU A 38 -5.64 2.36 12.78
C LEU A 38 -4.51 2.22 11.76
N MET A 39 -3.61 3.21 11.65
CA MET A 39 -2.48 3.20 10.71
C MET A 39 -1.50 2.04 10.94
N LYS A 40 -1.46 1.47 12.15
CA LYS A 40 -0.68 0.25 12.43
C LYS A 40 -1.32 -1.02 11.88
N LYS A 41 -2.61 -0.98 11.55
CA LYS A 41 -3.41 -2.12 11.08
C LYS A 41 -3.75 -2.04 9.60
N ILE A 42 -3.53 -0.90 8.96
CA ILE A 42 -3.89 -0.71 7.54
C ILE A 42 -2.67 -0.36 6.68
N GLY A 43 -2.74 -0.71 5.39
CA GLY A 43 -1.87 -0.21 4.33
C GLY A 43 -2.63 0.74 3.42
N ILE A 44 -2.01 1.81 2.94
CA ILE A 44 -2.68 2.78 2.07
C ILE A 44 -1.77 3.19 0.92
N LEU A 45 -2.30 3.21 -0.29
CA LEU A 45 -1.64 3.75 -1.47
C LEU A 45 -2.56 4.74 -2.18
N PHE A 46 -2.11 5.98 -2.35
CA PHE A 46 -2.88 7.03 -3.02
C PHE A 46 -2.31 7.37 -4.40
N GLY A 47 -2.92 6.81 -5.45
CA GLY A 47 -2.52 7.07 -6.83
C GLY A 47 -1.04 6.74 -7.06
N GLN A 48 -0.32 7.68 -7.66
CA GLN A 48 1.12 7.55 -7.95
C GLN A 48 2.01 8.27 -6.92
N ARG A 49 1.47 8.65 -5.75
CA ARG A 49 2.29 9.25 -4.68
C ARG A 49 3.06 8.15 -3.96
N THR A 50 4.38 8.18 -4.12
CA THR A 50 5.27 7.21 -3.48
C THR A 50 5.51 7.59 -2.02
N GLU A 51 5.56 6.57 -1.16
CA GLU A 51 6.03 6.70 0.23
C GLU A 51 7.54 6.42 0.33
N LEU A 52 8.16 5.98 -0.76
CA LEU A 52 9.61 5.77 -0.84
C LEU A 52 10.36 7.09 -0.78
N TRP A 53 11.50 7.09 -0.09
CA TRP A 53 12.40 8.22 -0.03
C TRP A 53 13.15 8.36 -1.35
N TRP A 54 12.83 9.42 -2.08
CA TRP A 54 13.30 9.68 -3.44
C TRP A 54 14.82 9.55 -3.62
N ASP A 55 15.57 10.09 -2.66
CA ASP A 55 17.03 10.16 -2.67
C ASP A 55 17.72 9.04 -1.89
N HIS A 56 17.02 7.92 -1.65
CA HIS A 56 17.59 6.75 -0.99
C HIS A 56 17.24 5.44 -1.73
N PRO A 57 18.02 4.37 -1.51
CA PRO A 57 17.61 3.02 -1.87
C PRO A 57 16.25 2.63 -1.30
N VAL A 58 15.48 1.81 -2.03
CA VAL A 58 14.15 1.33 -1.59
C VAL A 58 14.20 0.70 -0.19
N ILE A 59 15.22 -0.11 0.08
CA ILE A 59 15.41 -0.78 1.37
C ILE A 59 15.44 0.19 2.55
N THR A 60 15.92 1.43 2.35
CA THR A 60 15.98 2.43 3.41
C THR A 60 14.58 2.81 3.89
N SER A 61 13.62 3.00 2.99
CA SER A 61 12.23 3.27 3.37
C SER A 61 11.58 2.08 4.06
N TYR A 62 11.94 0.85 3.67
CA TYR A 62 11.44 -0.37 4.29
C TYR A 62 11.95 -0.53 5.72
N LEU A 63 13.24 -0.29 5.96
CA LEU A 63 13.84 -0.29 7.29
C LEU A 63 13.25 0.82 8.17
N TRP A 64 13.04 2.02 7.61
CA TRP A 64 12.36 3.08 8.34
C TRP A 64 10.93 2.69 8.73
N LYS A 65 10.17 2.05 7.82
CA LYS A 65 8.83 1.53 8.11
C LYS A 65 8.86 0.53 9.27
N LYS A 66 9.82 -0.40 9.26
CA LYS A 66 10.05 -1.37 10.34
C LYS A 66 10.18 -0.69 11.69
N ASP A 67 11.03 0.32 11.79
CA ASP A 67 11.32 1.01 13.04
C ASP A 67 10.11 1.80 13.55
N VAL A 68 9.44 2.55 12.67
CA VAL A 68 8.29 3.39 13.04
C VAL A 68 7.07 2.54 13.44
N TRP A 69 6.81 1.44 12.74
CA TRP A 69 5.72 0.51 13.07
C TRP A 69 6.10 -0.48 14.17
N ARG A 70 7.37 -0.51 14.61
CA ARG A 70 7.92 -1.47 15.58
C ARG A 70 7.67 -2.91 15.15
N ILE A 71 7.93 -3.21 13.87
CA ILE A 71 7.73 -4.53 13.29
C ILE A 71 8.82 -5.47 13.83
N PRO A 72 8.46 -6.61 14.46
CA PRO A 72 9.43 -7.60 14.90
C PRO A 72 10.31 -8.11 13.75
N ASP A 73 11.59 -8.36 14.01
CA ASP A 73 12.56 -8.80 13.00
C ASP A 73 12.11 -10.03 12.22
N GLU A 74 11.55 -11.02 12.91
CA GLU A 74 11.04 -12.25 12.30
C GLU A 74 9.94 -11.95 11.27
N ILE A 75 8.98 -11.11 11.66
CA ILE A 75 7.87 -10.69 10.79
C ILE A 75 8.41 -9.88 9.61
N PHE A 76 9.28 -8.91 9.88
CA PHE A 76 9.86 -8.05 8.86
C PHE A 76 10.63 -8.86 7.82
N ASN A 77 11.53 -9.76 8.24
CA ASN A 77 12.35 -10.56 7.33
C ASN A 77 11.51 -11.54 6.52
N LYS A 78 10.52 -12.18 7.14
CA LYS A 78 9.57 -13.05 6.45
C LYS A 78 8.82 -12.28 5.35
N ASN A 79 8.26 -11.12 5.70
CA ASN A 79 7.49 -10.31 4.76
C ASN A 79 8.37 -9.68 3.69
N LEU A 80 9.57 -9.22 4.04
CA LEU A 80 10.56 -8.67 3.10
C LEU A 80 10.88 -9.68 2.00
N ASN A 81 11.20 -10.93 2.38
CA ASN A 81 11.49 -11.98 1.41
C ASN A 81 10.28 -12.26 0.51
N LEU A 82 9.09 -12.38 1.10
CA LEU A 82 7.84 -12.60 0.36
C LEU A 82 7.57 -11.49 -0.66
N VAL A 83 7.70 -10.22 -0.27
CA VAL A 83 7.41 -9.11 -1.19
C VAL A 83 8.50 -8.97 -2.24
N ILE A 84 9.77 -9.22 -1.91
CA ILE A 84 10.86 -9.21 -2.89
C ILE A 84 10.63 -10.27 -3.98
N GLU A 85 10.21 -11.48 -3.59
CA GLU A 85 9.94 -12.57 -4.51
C GLU A 85 8.70 -12.30 -5.36
N LEU A 86 7.54 -12.07 -4.73
CA LEU A 86 6.27 -11.99 -5.47
C LEU A 86 6.14 -10.71 -6.31
N LEU A 87 6.73 -9.61 -5.86
CA LEU A 87 6.75 -8.34 -6.60
C LEU A 87 8.02 -8.15 -7.41
N ASP A 88 8.93 -9.12 -7.42
CA ASP A 88 10.12 -9.13 -8.27
C ASP A 88 10.95 -7.85 -8.08
N LEU A 89 11.37 -7.65 -6.83
CA LEU A 89 12.09 -6.47 -6.36
C LEU A 89 13.60 -6.71 -6.20
N HIS A 90 14.09 -7.92 -6.50
CA HIS A 90 15.50 -8.32 -6.29
C HIS A 90 16.48 -7.30 -6.88
N ASP A 91 16.26 -6.87 -8.13
CA ASP A 91 17.15 -5.96 -8.84
C ASP A 91 16.99 -4.48 -8.46
N ILE A 92 15.96 -4.14 -7.66
CA ILE A 92 15.61 -2.75 -7.36
C ILE A 92 15.64 -2.40 -5.88
N ILE A 93 15.72 -3.38 -4.98
CA ILE A 93 15.63 -3.14 -3.53
C ILE A 93 16.78 -2.26 -3.01
N ASN A 94 17.95 -2.31 -3.65
CA ASN A 94 19.12 -1.49 -3.33
C ASN A 94 19.31 -0.30 -4.28
N THR A 95 18.36 -0.09 -5.20
CA THR A 95 18.40 0.98 -6.20
C THR A 95 17.69 2.21 -5.67
N PHE A 96 18.15 3.42 -6.04
CA PHE A 96 17.53 4.65 -5.54
C PHE A 96 16.10 4.76 -6.07
N ALA A 97 15.18 5.20 -5.20
CA ALA A 97 13.77 5.30 -5.56
C ALA A 97 13.56 6.17 -6.81
N ARG A 98 14.36 7.24 -7.01
CA ARG A 98 14.31 8.12 -8.19
C ARG A 98 14.70 7.45 -9.52
N GLU A 99 15.48 6.38 -9.49
CA GLU A 99 15.96 5.67 -10.68
C GLU A 99 14.94 4.63 -11.17
N LEU A 100 13.93 4.32 -10.36
CA LEU A 100 12.89 3.36 -10.73
C LEU A 100 11.98 3.93 -11.80
N SER A 101 11.60 3.06 -12.76
CA SER A 101 10.40 3.30 -13.56
C SER A 101 9.16 3.42 -12.67
N LEU A 102 8.10 4.05 -13.19
CA LEU A 102 6.83 4.17 -12.46
C LEU A 102 6.31 2.81 -11.97
N GLY A 103 6.39 1.77 -12.81
CA GLY A 103 5.90 0.45 -12.44
C GLY A 103 6.75 -0.28 -11.41
N GLN A 104 8.08 -0.10 -11.45
CA GLN A 104 8.96 -0.59 -10.38
C GLN A 104 8.66 0.11 -9.06
N ARG A 105 8.49 1.45 -9.10
CA ARG A 105 8.19 2.25 -7.91
C ARG A 105 6.87 1.85 -7.27
N LEU A 106 5.82 1.68 -8.07
CA LEU A 106 4.51 1.24 -7.61
C LEU A 106 4.56 -0.17 -7.00
N ARG A 107 5.29 -1.11 -7.61
CA ARG A 107 5.53 -2.44 -7.00
C ARG A 107 6.24 -2.31 -5.66
N ALA A 108 7.29 -1.50 -5.58
CA ALA A 108 8.02 -1.26 -4.33
C ALA A 108 7.14 -0.57 -3.26
N ASP A 109 6.30 0.39 -3.62
CA ASP A 109 5.32 1.01 -2.70
C ASP A 109 4.34 -0.05 -2.15
N ILE A 110 3.78 -0.88 -3.03
CA ILE A 110 2.87 -1.98 -2.64
C ILE A 110 3.56 -2.97 -1.70
N GLY A 111 4.81 -3.34 -1.99
CA GLY A 111 5.60 -4.23 -1.13
C GLY A 111 5.77 -3.65 0.28
N MET A 112 5.99 -2.33 0.39
CA MET A 112 6.15 -1.68 1.69
C MET A 112 4.90 -1.76 2.56
N LEU A 113 3.70 -1.76 1.94
CA LEU A 113 2.43 -1.84 2.67
C LEU A 113 2.27 -3.14 3.46
N LEU A 114 2.91 -4.23 3.01
CA LEU A 114 2.73 -5.54 3.62
C LEU A 114 3.71 -5.85 4.74
N LEU A 115 4.75 -5.03 4.91
CA LEU A 115 5.82 -5.32 5.87
C LEU A 115 5.29 -5.52 7.29
N HIS A 116 4.20 -4.83 7.66
CA HIS A 116 3.59 -4.87 8.99
C HIS A 116 2.33 -5.76 9.11
N ASN A 117 2.05 -6.65 8.15
CA ASN A 117 0.85 -7.51 8.13
C ASN A 117 -0.47 -6.71 8.29
N PRO A 118 -0.81 -5.82 7.34
CA PRO A 118 -2.05 -5.07 7.42
C PRO A 118 -3.27 -6.00 7.37
N GLU A 119 -4.28 -5.67 8.17
CA GLU A 119 -5.61 -6.30 8.15
C GLU A 119 -6.45 -5.78 6.98
N VAL A 120 -6.24 -4.51 6.60
CA VAL A 120 -6.93 -3.88 5.45
C VAL A 120 -5.93 -3.09 4.61
N ILE A 121 -6.03 -3.20 3.29
CA ILE A 121 -5.26 -2.39 2.34
C ILE A 121 -6.23 -1.54 1.51
N PHE A 122 -6.00 -0.23 1.50
CA PHE A 122 -6.70 0.72 0.66
C PHE A 122 -5.83 1.15 -0.50
N LEU A 123 -6.30 0.94 -1.72
CA LEU A 123 -5.58 1.26 -2.93
C LEU A 123 -6.41 2.20 -3.81
N ASP A 124 -5.93 3.42 -4.00
CA ASP A 124 -6.55 4.40 -4.89
C ASP A 124 -5.88 4.39 -6.27
N GLU A 125 -6.56 3.81 -7.25
CA GLU A 125 -6.07 3.66 -8.63
C GLU A 125 -4.68 2.98 -8.76
N PRO A 126 -4.43 1.85 -8.06
CA PRO A 126 -3.09 1.24 -7.91
C PRO A 126 -2.53 0.60 -9.18
N THR A 127 -3.23 0.71 -10.31
CA THR A 127 -2.82 0.12 -11.59
C THR A 127 -2.61 1.18 -12.67
N LEU A 128 -2.82 2.45 -12.36
CA LEU A 128 -2.66 3.54 -13.31
C LEU A 128 -1.17 3.75 -13.64
N GLY A 129 -0.82 3.66 -14.92
CA GLY A 129 0.57 3.80 -15.38
C GLY A 129 1.38 2.49 -15.40
N LEU A 130 0.74 1.35 -15.08
CA LEU A 130 1.32 0.03 -15.33
C LEU A 130 0.97 -0.47 -16.74
N ASP A 131 1.91 -1.21 -17.33
CA ASP A 131 1.67 -2.04 -18.51
C ASP A 131 0.81 -3.27 -18.16
N VAL A 132 0.43 -4.06 -19.17
CA VAL A 132 -0.45 -5.23 -18.99
C VAL A 132 0.16 -6.26 -18.04
N LEU A 133 1.48 -6.49 -18.15
CA LEU A 133 2.19 -7.47 -17.32
C LEU A 133 2.29 -7.01 -15.87
N GLY A 134 2.67 -5.75 -15.64
CA GLY A 134 2.73 -5.16 -14.30
C GLY A 134 1.38 -5.17 -13.59
N LYS A 135 0.29 -4.82 -14.30
CA LYS A 135 -1.08 -4.90 -13.76
C LYS A 135 -1.42 -6.31 -13.31
N LYS A 136 -1.15 -7.33 -14.14
CA LYS A 136 -1.39 -8.73 -13.80
C LYS A 136 -0.60 -9.14 -12.56
N LYS A 137 0.68 -8.74 -12.46
CA LYS A 137 1.56 -9.09 -11.33
C LYS A 137 1.02 -8.52 -10.01
N VAL A 138 0.68 -7.23 -9.99
CA VAL A 138 0.08 -6.57 -8.81
C VAL A 138 -1.24 -7.22 -8.42
N ILE A 139 -2.14 -7.48 -9.37
CA ILE A 139 -3.45 -8.09 -9.07
C ILE A 139 -3.27 -9.51 -8.53
N SER A 140 -2.39 -10.31 -9.12
CA SER A 140 -2.11 -11.68 -8.65
C SER A 140 -1.53 -11.67 -7.25
N PHE A 141 -0.58 -10.78 -6.97
CA PHE A 141 0.00 -10.59 -5.64
C PHE A 141 -1.08 -10.25 -4.60
N LEU A 142 -1.92 -9.25 -4.87
CA LEU A 142 -2.99 -8.85 -3.94
C LEU A 142 -3.97 -10.01 -3.69
N LYS A 143 -4.35 -10.76 -4.72
CA LYS A 143 -5.21 -11.95 -4.56
C LYS A 143 -4.57 -13.03 -3.72
N GLN A 144 -3.27 -13.27 -3.89
CA GLN A 144 -2.53 -14.25 -3.10
C GLN A 144 -2.51 -13.85 -1.62
N ILE A 145 -2.23 -12.59 -1.33
CA ILE A 145 -2.19 -12.06 0.04
C ILE A 145 -3.57 -12.12 0.71
N ASN A 146 -4.64 -11.77 -0.01
CA ASN A 146 -6.00 -11.94 0.49
C ASN A 146 -6.30 -13.40 0.84
N LYS A 147 -5.91 -14.35 -0.03
CA LYS A 147 -6.17 -15.78 0.16
C LYS A 147 -5.36 -16.39 1.30
N GLU A 148 -4.09 -16.03 1.43
CA GLU A 148 -3.16 -16.65 2.39
C GLU A 148 -3.19 -15.98 3.76
N GLN A 149 -3.41 -14.67 3.82
CA GLN A 149 -3.33 -13.89 5.06
C GLN A 149 -4.69 -13.35 5.53
N GLY A 150 -5.75 -13.48 4.73
CA GLY A 150 -7.07 -12.97 5.06
C GLY A 150 -7.17 -11.44 5.01
N THR A 151 -6.15 -10.74 4.50
CA THR A 151 -6.13 -9.28 4.39
C THR A 151 -7.27 -8.79 3.50
N THR A 152 -8.07 -7.85 3.99
CA THR A 152 -9.13 -7.21 3.21
C THR A 152 -8.52 -6.19 2.24
N ILE A 153 -8.92 -6.21 0.98
CA ILE A 153 -8.37 -5.31 -0.04
C ILE A 153 -9.48 -4.48 -0.65
N VAL A 154 -9.36 -3.16 -0.50
CA VAL A 154 -10.29 -2.17 -1.04
C VAL A 154 -9.58 -1.42 -2.16
N VAL A 155 -10.08 -1.59 -3.39
CA VAL A 155 -9.51 -0.95 -4.58
C VAL A 155 -10.53 -0.01 -5.20
N THR A 156 -10.12 1.23 -5.47
CA THR A 156 -10.84 2.08 -6.42
C THR A 156 -10.11 2.04 -7.75
N SER A 157 -10.88 1.91 -8.83
CA SER A 157 -10.33 1.91 -10.19
C SER A 157 -11.21 2.72 -11.11
N VAL A 158 -10.62 3.18 -12.20
CA VAL A 158 -11.33 3.69 -13.37
C VAL A 158 -11.20 2.60 -14.43
N LEU A 159 -12.28 1.88 -14.69
CA LEU A 159 -12.33 0.97 -15.84
C LEU A 159 -12.33 1.85 -17.09
N TYR A 160 -11.17 1.96 -17.74
CA TYR A 160 -11.10 2.39 -19.13
C TYR A 160 -11.66 1.24 -19.96
N ARG A 161 -12.76 1.53 -20.69
CA ARG A 161 -13.31 0.64 -21.72
C ARG A 161 -12.32 0.47 -22.86
#